data_AF-A0A7J6RCD4-F1
#
_entry.id   AF-A0A7J6RCD4-F1
#
_cell.length_a   1.000
_cell.length_b   1.000
_cell.length_c   1.000
_cell.angle_alpha   90.00
_cell.angle_beta   90.00
_cell.angle_gamma   90.00
#
_symmetry.space_group_name_H-M   'P 1'
#
loop_
_entity.id
_entity.type
_entity.pdbx_description
1 polymer ?
#
loop_
_entity_poly.entity_id
_entity_poly.type
_entity_poly.pdbx_seq_one_letter_code
_entity_poly.pdbx_strand_id
1 'polypeptide(L)'
;MPTWERTLRPSPSSQSLLARAAAFCVAGRRTPLPEYDPLTDHNLHHYWRSPTTRAHLHEMGFIADDGSLISLDQYRRKLHVIEGDMHRAEQLRERRACREEQLQADQVGWRKIEVAKEKRAREIRDRKAEIRKWCLWLLEKRRDVDVKVLSKDLHKGVLCDWGTALRWAPLL
;
A
#
# COMPACT_ATOMS: atom_id res chain seq x y z
N MET A 1 47.37 69.30 17.27
CA MET A 1 46.28 68.32 17.05
C MET A 1 45.27 68.49 18.18
N PRO A 2 43.99 68.73 17.90
CA PRO A 2 42.99 68.97 18.94
C PRO A 2 42.64 67.66 19.67
N THR A 3 42.56 67.72 20.99
CA THR A 3 42.51 66.57 21.91
C THR A 3 41.16 65.88 22.05
N TRP A 4 40.15 66.22 21.24
CA TRP A 4 38.79 65.68 21.34
C TRP A 4 38.65 64.25 20.78
N GLU A 5 39.65 63.73 20.08
CA GLU A 5 39.71 62.33 19.61
C GLU A 5 40.08 61.30 20.70
N ARG A 6 40.32 61.74 21.94
CA ARG A 6 40.53 60.84 23.08
C ARG A 6 39.20 60.26 23.55
N THR A 7 38.72 59.23 22.83
CA THR A 7 37.79 58.18 23.28
C THR A 7 36.60 58.64 24.13
N LEU A 8 35.38 58.52 23.61
CA LEU A 8 34.11 58.84 24.29
C LEU A 8 33.92 58.18 25.69
N ARG A 9 34.80 57.25 26.09
CA ARG A 9 35.05 56.90 27.49
C ARG A 9 36.56 56.83 27.78
N PRO A 10 37.04 57.38 28.90
CA PRO A 10 38.39 57.10 29.38
C PRO A 10 38.53 55.61 29.71
N SER A 11 39.74 55.06 29.54
CA SER A 11 40.04 53.68 29.94
C SER A 11 39.75 53.52 31.44
N PRO A 12 38.99 52.48 31.85
CA PRO A 12 38.66 52.29 33.25
C PRO A 12 39.93 52.08 34.07
N SER A 13 40.07 52.84 35.16
CA SER A 13 41.25 52.80 36.02
C SER A 13 41.28 51.60 36.97
N SER A 14 40.14 50.98 37.23
CA SER A 14 40.04 49.85 38.16
C SER A 14 40.11 48.50 37.47
N GLN A 15 40.88 47.59 38.06
CA GLN A 15 41.02 46.21 37.59
C GLN A 15 39.68 45.47 37.55
N SER A 16 38.74 45.80 38.44
CA SER A 16 37.40 45.22 38.47
C SER A 16 36.53 45.64 37.28
N LEU A 17 36.67 46.89 36.80
CA LEU A 17 35.99 47.36 35.60
C LEU A 17 36.62 46.78 34.32
N LEU A 18 37.95 46.62 34.30
CA LEU A 18 38.66 45.95 33.20
C LEU A 18 38.24 44.47 33.09
N ALA A 19 38.20 43.75 34.21
CA ALA A 19 37.75 42.36 34.25
C ALA A 19 36.29 42.22 33.79
N ARG A 20 35.42 43.15 34.19
CA ARG A 20 34.01 43.19 33.77
C ARG A 20 33.85 43.47 32.28
N ALA A 21 34.67 44.37 31.73
CA ALA A 21 34.68 44.67 30.31
C ALA A 21 35.21 43.49 29.48
N ALA A 22 36.27 42.83 29.94
CA ALA A 22 36.81 41.62 29.30
C ALA A 22 35.82 40.44 29.31
N ALA A 23 34.97 40.36 30.35
CA ALA A 23 33.90 39.37 30.47
C ALA A 23 32.62 39.75 29.70
N PHE A 24 32.51 40.98 29.18
CA PHE A 24 31.37 41.41 28.38
C PHE A 24 31.45 40.79 26.98
N CYS A 25 31.02 39.54 26.87
CA CYS A 25 30.88 38.84 25.59
C CYS A 25 29.39 38.69 25.27
N VAL A 26 28.85 39.60 24.46
CA VAL A 26 27.53 39.41 23.85
C VAL A 26 27.74 38.60 22.59
N ALA A 27 27.71 37.26 22.71
CA ALA A 27 27.69 36.38 21.55
C ALA A 27 26.36 36.59 20.81
N GLY A 28 26.36 37.47 19.80
CA GLY A 28 25.22 37.72 18.93
C GLY A 28 24.92 36.47 18.10
N ARG A 29 24.10 35.56 18.65
CA ARG A 29 23.52 34.48 17.87
C ARG A 29 22.49 35.10 16.93
N ARG A 30 22.48 34.66 15.67
CA ARG A 30 21.40 35.00 14.74
C ARG A 30 20.12 34.35 15.24
N THR A 31 19.33 35.11 15.98
CA THR A 31 17.95 34.76 16.31
C THR A 31 17.03 35.54 15.39
N PRO A 32 15.98 34.91 14.82
CA PRO A 32 14.97 35.68 14.11
C PRO A 32 14.39 36.74 15.07
N LEU A 33 14.09 37.92 14.53
CA LEU A 33 13.41 38.94 15.33
C LEU A 33 12.06 38.37 15.78
N PRO A 34 11.62 38.69 17.01
CA PRO A 34 10.28 38.33 17.44
C PRO A 34 9.26 38.95 16.48
N GLU A 35 8.31 38.15 16.03
CA GLU A 35 7.21 38.61 15.20
C GLU A 35 6.29 39.48 16.06
N TYR A 36 6.13 40.75 15.66
CA TYR A 36 5.28 41.69 16.38
C TYR A 36 3.86 41.62 15.81
N ASP A 37 2.90 41.33 16.68
CA ASP A 37 1.47 41.31 16.34
C ASP A 37 0.76 42.58 16.86
N PRO A 38 0.43 43.55 15.97
CA PRO A 38 -0.19 44.81 16.36
C PRO A 38 -1.61 44.65 16.91
N LEU A 39 -2.28 43.52 16.65
CA LEU A 39 -3.62 43.25 17.16
C LEU A 39 -3.61 42.87 18.64
N THR A 40 -2.49 42.31 19.11
CA THR A 40 -2.29 41.95 20.52
C THR A 40 -1.67 43.08 21.34
N ASP A 41 -1.22 44.15 20.69
CA ASP A 41 -0.59 45.27 21.39
C ASP A 41 -1.63 46.06 22.21
N HIS A 42 -1.38 46.11 23.52
CA HIS A 42 -2.20 46.86 24.47
C HIS A 42 -2.29 48.35 24.12
N ASN A 43 -1.21 48.94 23.60
CA ASN A 43 -1.16 50.37 23.29
C ASN A 43 -2.06 50.73 22.11
N LEU A 44 -2.27 49.79 21.19
CA LEU A 44 -3.14 49.96 20.02
C LEU A 44 -4.60 49.58 20.29
N HIS A 45 -4.91 49.04 21.47
CA HIS A 45 -6.25 48.58 21.83
C HIS A 45 -7.33 49.67 21.65
N HIS A 46 -7.00 50.94 21.94
CA HIS A 46 -7.93 52.05 21.73
C HIS A 46 -8.26 52.31 20.26
N TYR A 47 -7.29 52.14 19.37
CA TYR A 47 -7.49 52.27 17.93
C TYR A 47 -8.41 51.17 17.39
N TRP A 48 -8.20 49.93 17.85
CA TRP A 48 -9.01 48.77 17.46
C TRP A 48 -10.44 48.80 18.02
N ARG A 49 -10.69 49.58 19.08
CA ARG A 49 -12.02 49.75 19.67
C ARG A 49 -12.93 50.69 18.88
N SER A 50 -12.38 51.44 17.92
CA SER A 50 -13.17 52.30 17.03
C SER A 50 -14.19 51.45 16.22
N PRO A 51 -15.47 51.86 16.14
CA PRO A 51 -16.50 51.05 15.48
C PRO A 51 -16.25 50.85 13.99
N THR A 52 -15.67 51.85 13.30
CA THR A 52 -15.29 51.74 11.88
C THR A 52 -14.18 50.72 11.68
N THR A 53 -13.10 50.81 12.45
CA THR A 53 -11.98 49.86 12.37
C THR A 53 -12.42 48.45 12.74
N ARG A 54 -13.28 48.32 13.76
CA ARG A 54 -13.81 47.04 14.23
C ARG A 54 -14.72 46.38 13.18
N ALA A 55 -15.58 47.14 12.53
CA ALA A 55 -16.41 46.63 11.44
C ALA A 55 -15.55 46.10 10.29
N HIS A 56 -14.50 46.85 9.93
CA HIS A 56 -13.56 46.43 8.90
C HIS A 56 -12.75 45.18 9.28
N LEU A 57 -12.30 45.08 10.54
CA LEU A 57 -11.60 43.89 11.05
C LEU A 57 -12.53 42.66 11.14
N HIS A 58 -13.81 42.87 11.44
CA HIS A 58 -14.82 41.81 11.41
C HIS A 58 -15.07 41.32 9.99
N GLU A 59 -15.24 42.23 9.02
CA GLU A 59 -15.40 41.89 7.60
C GLU A 59 -14.19 41.11 7.06
N MET A 60 -12.98 41.47 7.49
CA MET A 60 -11.74 40.75 7.14
C MET A 60 -11.54 39.44 7.92
N GLY A 61 -12.39 39.12 8.91
CA GLY A 61 -12.32 37.87 9.68
C GLY A 61 -11.22 37.83 10.74
N PHE A 62 -10.73 38.99 11.21
CA PHE A 62 -9.81 39.08 12.34
C PHE A 62 -10.52 39.11 13.69
N ILE A 63 -11.82 39.43 13.69
CA ILE A 63 -12.65 39.52 14.88
C ILE A 63 -13.86 38.61 14.69
N ALA A 64 -14.17 37.78 15.69
CA ALA A 64 -15.36 36.95 15.70
C ALA A 64 -16.61 37.75 16.10
N ASP A 65 -17.80 37.17 15.92
CA ASP A 65 -19.08 37.84 16.22
C ASP A 65 -19.24 38.25 17.69
N ASP A 66 -18.56 37.53 18.59
CA ASP A 66 -18.48 37.85 20.02
C ASP A 66 -17.53 39.02 20.34
N GLY A 67 -16.78 39.47 19.33
CA GLY A 67 -15.80 40.54 19.48
C GLY A 67 -14.41 40.09 19.90
N SER A 68 -14.15 38.78 19.96
CA SER A 68 -12.83 38.23 20.28
C SER A 68 -11.89 38.30 19.07
N LEU A 69 -10.59 38.43 19.33
CA LEU A 69 -9.55 38.43 18.29
C LEU A 69 -9.25 36.99 17.85
N ILE A 70 -9.28 36.76 16.54
CA ILE A 70 -8.96 35.48 15.93
C ILE A 70 -7.45 35.43 15.66
N SER A 71 -6.74 34.49 16.28
CA SER A 71 -5.33 34.24 15.98
C SER A 71 -5.21 33.52 14.63
N LEU A 72 -4.77 34.25 13.60
CA LEU A 72 -4.58 33.72 12.25
C LEU A 72 -3.63 32.51 12.23
N ASP A 73 -2.58 32.53 13.02
CA ASP A 73 -1.59 31.46 13.04
C ASP A 73 -2.17 30.15 13.56
N GLN A 74 -3.03 30.21 14.57
CA GLN A 74 -3.74 29.02 15.04
C GLN A 74 -4.69 28.50 13.96
N TYR A 75 -5.38 29.40 13.26
CA TYR A 75 -6.28 29.02 12.18
C TYR A 75 -5.53 28.39 11.00
N ARG A 76 -4.41 28.98 10.57
CA ARG A 76 -3.52 28.44 9.53
C ARG A 76 -2.99 27.06 9.88
N ARG A 77 -2.58 26.85 11.14
CA ARG A 77 -2.16 25.52 11.61
C ARG A 77 -3.29 24.50 11.54
N LYS A 78 -4.50 24.87 11.95
CA LYS A 78 -5.67 23.99 11.86
C LYS A 78 -5.99 23.64 10.39
N LEU A 79 -6.00 24.63 9.51
CA LEU A 79 -6.21 24.42 8.08
C LEU A 79 -5.17 23.48 7.50
N HIS A 80 -3.89 23.69 7.82
CA HIS A 80 -2.81 22.83 7.34
C HIS A 80 -2.98 21.36 7.76
N VAL A 81 -3.43 21.11 8.99
CA VAL A 81 -3.74 19.75 9.47
C VAL A 81 -4.90 19.15 8.67
N ILE A 82 -5.98 19.91 8.48
CA ILE A 82 -7.17 19.46 7.73
C ILE A 82 -6.80 19.14 6.28
N GLU A 83 -6.02 19.99 5.61
CA GLU A 83 -5.53 19.74 4.26
C GLU A 83 -4.68 18.46 4.19
N GLY A 84 -3.79 18.26 5.17
CA GLY A 84 -3.00 17.04 5.28
C GLY A 84 -3.83 15.78 5.55
N ASP A 85 -4.93 15.89 6.31
CA ASP A 85 -5.88 14.79 6.54
C ASP A 85 -6.67 14.47 5.26
N MET A 86 -7.14 15.48 4.54
CA MET A 86 -7.85 15.31 3.27
C MET A 86 -6.97 14.61 2.23
N HIS A 87 -5.72 15.05 2.09
CA HIS A 87 -4.80 14.43 1.14
C HIS A 87 -4.50 12.96 1.50
N ARG A 88 -4.33 12.65 2.79
CA ARG A 88 -4.17 11.25 3.26
C ARG A 88 -5.42 10.41 2.99
N ALA A 89 -6.61 10.97 3.18
CA ALA A 89 -7.86 10.28 2.91
C ALA A 89 -8.03 9.97 1.42
N GLU A 90 -7.64 10.90 0.55
CA GLU A 90 -7.65 10.72 -0.91
C GLU A 90 -6.68 9.61 -1.34
N GLN A 91 -5.42 9.66 -0.91
CA GLN A 91 -4.44 8.59 -1.17
C GLN A 91 -4.93 7.22 -0.69
N LEU A 92 -5.61 7.17 0.46
CA LEU A 92 -6.18 5.92 0.97
C LEU A 92 -7.30 5.40 0.08
N ARG A 93 -8.16 6.27 -0.46
CA ARG A 93 -9.22 5.89 -1.41
C ARG A 93 -8.62 5.34 -2.71
N GLU A 94 -7.62 6.01 -3.28
CA GLU A 94 -6.93 5.53 -4.49
C GLU A 94 -6.29 4.16 -4.28
N ARG A 95 -5.59 3.97 -3.14
CA ARG A 95 -4.99 2.67 -2.79
C ARG A 95 -6.04 1.57 -2.64
N ARG A 96 -7.22 1.88 -2.09
CA ARG A 96 -8.32 0.92 -1.97
C ARG A 96 -8.87 0.55 -3.34
N ALA A 97 -9.14 1.53 -4.20
CA ALA A 97 -9.60 1.30 -5.57
C ALA A 97 -8.63 0.41 -6.35
N CYS A 98 -7.33 0.72 -6.31
CA CYS A 98 -6.31 -0.09 -6.97
C CYS A 98 -6.25 -1.54 -6.44
N ARG A 99 -6.41 -1.73 -5.12
CA ARG A 99 -6.48 -3.09 -4.53
C ARG A 99 -7.74 -3.84 -4.96
N GLU A 100 -8.88 -3.17 -5.02
CA GLU A 100 -10.13 -3.77 -5.47
C GLU A 100 -10.03 -4.22 -6.94
N GLU A 101 -9.43 -3.39 -7.80
CA GLU A 101 -9.16 -3.74 -9.20
C GLU A 101 -8.21 -4.94 -9.32
N GLN A 102 -7.15 -4.99 -8.52
CA GLN A 102 -6.21 -6.12 -8.49
C GLN A 102 -6.93 -7.42 -8.08
N LEU A 103 -7.74 -7.37 -7.02
CA LEU A 103 -8.51 -8.53 -6.57
C LEU A 103 -9.50 -9.01 -7.64
N GLN A 104 -10.14 -8.10 -8.35
CA GLN A 104 -11.03 -8.44 -9.47
C GLN A 104 -10.25 -9.11 -10.61
N ALA A 105 -9.09 -8.56 -10.99
CA ALA A 105 -8.22 -9.13 -12.01
C ALA A 105 -7.76 -10.55 -11.64
N ASP A 106 -7.35 -10.75 -10.38
CA ASP A 106 -6.94 -12.05 -9.85
C ASP A 106 -8.10 -13.05 -9.91
N GLN A 107 -9.29 -12.67 -9.47
CA GLN A 107 -10.48 -13.54 -9.53
C GLN A 107 -10.79 -13.99 -10.97
N VAL A 108 -10.69 -13.07 -11.94
CA VAL A 108 -10.86 -13.40 -13.35
C VAL A 108 -9.75 -14.35 -13.82
N GLY A 109 -8.51 -14.14 -13.39
CA GLY A 109 -7.37 -15.03 -13.65
C GLY A 109 -7.62 -16.45 -13.12
N TRP A 110 -8.03 -16.58 -11.86
CA TRP A 110 -8.36 -17.86 -11.24
C TRP A 110 -9.48 -18.59 -11.97
N ARG A 111 -10.55 -17.88 -12.35
CA ARG A 111 -11.65 -18.46 -13.14
C ARG A 111 -11.17 -18.99 -14.49
N LYS A 112 -10.29 -18.25 -15.19
CA LYS A 112 -9.71 -18.70 -16.46
C LYS A 112 -8.86 -19.96 -16.28
N ILE A 113 -8.04 -20.01 -15.24
CA ILE A 113 -7.23 -21.18 -14.91
C ILE A 113 -8.13 -22.38 -14.62
N GLU A 114 -9.20 -22.20 -13.85
CA GLU A 114 -10.13 -23.28 -13.50
C GLU A 114 -10.83 -23.85 -14.74
N VAL A 115 -11.35 -22.97 -15.61
CA VAL A 115 -11.95 -23.38 -16.88
C VAL A 115 -10.94 -24.12 -17.76
N ALA A 116 -9.68 -23.68 -17.81
CA ALA A 116 -8.63 -24.35 -18.58
C ALA A 116 -8.31 -25.74 -18.01
N LYS A 117 -8.25 -25.89 -16.68
CA LYS A 117 -8.07 -27.18 -16.00
C LYS A 117 -9.22 -28.13 -16.30
N GLU A 118 -10.46 -27.64 -16.22
CA GLU A 118 -11.63 -28.45 -16.54
C GLU A 118 -11.61 -28.96 -17.97
N LYS A 119 -11.29 -28.10 -18.95
CA LYS A 119 -11.17 -28.50 -20.36
C LYS A 119 -10.13 -29.60 -20.53
N ARG A 120 -8.93 -29.40 -19.96
CA ARG A 120 -7.87 -30.41 -19.98
C ARG A 120 -8.29 -31.72 -19.31
N ALA A 121 -9.02 -31.66 -18.21
CA ALA A 121 -9.55 -32.84 -17.52
C ALA A 121 -10.61 -33.58 -18.35
N ARG A 122 -11.43 -32.87 -19.14
CA ARG A 122 -12.37 -33.48 -20.10
C ARG A 122 -11.60 -34.18 -21.22
N GLU A 123 -10.64 -33.52 -21.85
CA GLU A 123 -9.79 -34.12 -22.90
C GLU A 123 -9.09 -35.40 -22.42
N ILE A 124 -8.52 -35.40 -21.20
CA ILE A 124 -7.89 -36.58 -20.61
C ILE A 124 -8.92 -37.70 -20.39
N ARG A 125 -10.13 -37.38 -19.93
CA ARG A 125 -11.21 -38.36 -19.71
C ARG A 125 -11.66 -38.99 -21.03
N ASP A 126 -11.84 -38.18 -22.06
CA ASP A 126 -12.24 -38.62 -23.39
C ASP A 126 -11.17 -39.52 -24.00
N ARG A 127 -9.89 -39.12 -23.93
CA ARG A 127 -8.76 -39.93 -24.38
C ARG A 127 -8.67 -41.27 -23.64
N LYS A 128 -8.87 -41.28 -22.32
CA LYS A 128 -8.94 -42.51 -21.52
C LYS A 128 -10.14 -43.38 -21.90
N ALA A 129 -11.27 -42.80 -22.28
CA ALA A 129 -12.44 -43.55 -22.75
C ALA A 129 -12.18 -44.19 -24.12
N GLU A 130 -11.55 -43.47 -25.06
CA GLU A 130 -11.11 -44.00 -26.35
C GLU A 130 -10.16 -45.18 -26.18
N ILE A 131 -9.11 -45.02 -25.35
CA ILE A 131 -8.15 -46.09 -25.05
C ILE A 131 -8.87 -47.32 -24.47
N ARG A 132 -9.79 -47.12 -23.51
CA ARG A 132 -10.58 -48.23 -22.94
C ARG A 132 -11.42 -48.96 -23.99
N LYS A 133 -12.09 -48.22 -24.88
CA LYS A 133 -12.84 -48.81 -26.00
C LYS A 133 -11.92 -49.63 -26.90
N TRP A 134 -10.76 -49.10 -27.24
CA TRP A 134 -9.78 -49.78 -28.09
C TRP A 134 -9.23 -51.05 -27.44
N CYS A 135 -8.93 -51.01 -26.13
CA CYS A 135 -8.54 -52.19 -25.37
C CYS A 135 -9.64 -53.26 -25.33
N LEU A 136 -10.89 -52.87 -25.10
CA LEU A 136 -12.02 -53.82 -25.11
C LEU A 136 -12.20 -54.45 -26.50
N TRP A 137 -12.12 -53.64 -27.55
CA TRP A 137 -12.18 -54.12 -28.93
C TRP A 137 -11.04 -55.10 -29.24
N LEU A 138 -9.82 -54.82 -28.80
CA LEU A 138 -8.69 -55.73 -28.94
C LEU A 138 -8.90 -57.05 -28.20
N LEU A 139 -9.44 -57.01 -26.98
CA LEU A 139 -9.74 -58.21 -26.19
C LEU A 139 -10.80 -59.07 -26.88
N GLU A 140 -11.85 -58.45 -27.42
CA GLU A 140 -12.87 -59.13 -28.21
C GLU A 140 -12.27 -59.78 -29.46
N LYS A 141 -11.44 -59.05 -30.21
CA LYS A 141 -10.74 -59.60 -31.38
C LYS A 141 -9.79 -60.73 -31.02
N ARG A 142 -9.10 -60.65 -29.88
CA ARG A 142 -8.25 -61.73 -29.39
C ARG A 142 -9.09 -62.97 -29.07
N ARG A 143 -10.22 -62.80 -28.38
CA ARG A 143 -11.17 -63.88 -28.11
C ARG A 143 -11.69 -64.55 -29.38
N ASP A 144 -12.01 -63.77 -30.42
CA ASP A 144 -12.44 -64.30 -31.72
C ASP A 144 -11.35 -65.13 -32.41
N VAL A 145 -10.08 -64.70 -32.32
CA VAL A 145 -8.94 -65.42 -32.88
C VAL A 145 -8.70 -66.72 -32.11
N ASP A 146 -8.72 -66.67 -30.77
CA ASP A 146 -8.55 -67.85 -29.91
C ASP A 146 -9.65 -68.89 -30.17
N VAL A 147 -10.91 -68.46 -30.33
CA VAL A 147 -12.04 -69.36 -30.69
C VAL A 147 -11.84 -69.99 -32.08
N LYS A 148 -11.33 -69.24 -33.06
CA LYS A 148 -11.06 -69.76 -34.41
C LYS A 148 -9.88 -70.74 -34.45
N VAL A 149 -8.86 -70.52 -33.62
CA VAL A 149 -7.74 -71.46 -33.46
C VAL A 149 -8.25 -72.76 -32.83
N LEU A 150 -8.97 -72.67 -31.71
CA LEU A 150 -9.59 -73.83 -31.07
C LEU A 150 -10.53 -74.60 -32.01
N SER A 151 -11.34 -73.89 -32.81
CA SER A 151 -12.21 -74.49 -33.84
C SER A 151 -11.44 -75.20 -34.94
N LYS A 152 -10.33 -74.63 -35.42
CA LYS A 152 -9.46 -75.27 -36.43
C LYS A 152 -8.78 -76.51 -35.88
N ASP A 153 -8.39 -76.50 -34.61
CA ASP A 153 -7.76 -77.63 -33.95
C ASP A 153 -8.76 -78.78 -33.72
N LEU A 154 -10.02 -78.44 -33.40
CA LEU A 154 -11.15 -79.37 -33.35
C LEU A 154 -11.49 -80.00 -34.71
N HIS A 155 -11.43 -79.23 -35.81
CA HIS A 155 -11.75 -79.74 -37.15
C HIS A 155 -10.60 -80.50 -37.83
N LYS A 156 -9.35 -80.31 -37.37
CA LYS A 156 -8.18 -81.03 -37.89
C LYS A 156 -8.01 -82.45 -37.35
N GLY A 157 -8.93 -82.95 -36.51
CA GLY A 157 -8.88 -84.34 -36.06
C GLY A 157 -7.58 -84.67 -35.32
N VAL A 158 -7.04 -83.72 -34.55
CA VAL A 158 -5.99 -84.05 -33.59
C VAL A 158 -6.69 -84.64 -32.36
N LEU A 159 -6.91 -85.95 -32.45
CA LEU A 159 -7.01 -86.83 -31.29
C LEU A 159 -5.69 -86.71 -30.54
N CYS A 160 -5.60 -85.79 -29.57
CA CYS A 160 -4.59 -85.87 -28.52
C CYS A 160 -5.32 -85.97 -27.19
N ASP A 161 -5.21 -87.16 -26.60
CA ASP A 161 -5.45 -87.53 -25.21
C ASP A 161 -6.01 -86.44 -24.28
N TRP A 162 -7.23 -86.67 -23.82
CA TRP A 162 -7.78 -86.09 -22.58
C TRP A 162 -7.08 -86.62 -21.31
N GLY A 163 -5.79 -86.91 -21.40
CA GLY A 163 -5.03 -87.64 -20.39
C GLY A 163 -3.71 -86.99 -20.03
N THR A 164 -3.60 -85.66 -19.87
CA THR A 164 -2.46 -85.04 -19.15
C THR A 164 -2.56 -83.55 -18.78
N ALA A 165 -3.71 -82.88 -18.89
CA ALA A 165 -3.81 -81.43 -18.60
C ALA A 165 -4.48 -81.08 -17.26
N LEU A 166 -4.39 -81.97 -16.25
CA LEU A 166 -4.62 -81.65 -14.83
C LEU A 166 -3.28 -81.45 -14.11
N ARG A 167 -2.50 -80.49 -14.59
CA ARG A 167 -1.44 -79.81 -13.83
C ARG A 167 -1.51 -78.36 -14.29
N TRP A 168 -1.19 -77.43 -13.39
CA TRP A 168 -1.31 -75.97 -13.59
C TRP A 168 -2.70 -75.38 -13.30
N ALA A 169 -3.26 -75.76 -12.14
CA ALA A 169 -3.86 -74.75 -11.28
C ALA A 169 -2.74 -74.18 -10.38
N PRO A 170 -2.46 -72.88 -10.38
CA PRO A 170 -1.91 -72.22 -9.21
C PRO A 170 -3.08 -71.76 -8.34
N LEU A 171 -3.08 -72.26 -7.11
CA LEU A 171 -3.65 -71.61 -5.95
C LEU A 171 -3.07 -70.20 -5.80
N LEU A 172 -3.93 -69.29 -5.31
CA LEU A 172 -3.72 -67.88 -4.88
C LEU A 172 -4.04 -66.80 -5.91
#